data_AF-A0A7Z9M7N0-F1
#
_entry.id   AF-A0A7Z9M7N0-F1
#
_cell.length_a   1.000
_cell.length_b   1.000
_cell.length_c   1.000
_cell.angle_alpha   90.00
_cell.angle_beta   90.00
_cell.angle_gamma   90.00
#
_symmetry.space_group_name_H-M   'P 1'
#
loop_
_entity.id
_entity.type
_entity.pdbx_description
1 polymer ?
#
loop_
_entity_poly.entity_id
_entity_poly.type
_entity_poly.pdbx_seq_one_letter_code
_entity_poly.pdbx_strand_id
1 'polypeptide(L)'
;FILPTRRFGVPLIAITSNNKGIIVEQADLTLLLPQAEEACPMGLAPTTSTTMAMALGDTIAIGLMNRLGFTADDFKLRHPGGQLGKRLLKVSDIMHTGSAIPLSSGSELMSEVIPEMTAKSFGCIAIVDNAGKIRGIITDGDLRRHMGDSILARHAEQVMTPNPKTIRPTALASEAVLTMNESHITNLFVAEDKKVVGIIHIHDCLRAGVE
;
A
#
# COMPACT_ATOMS: atom_id res chain seq x y z
N PHE A 1 7.06 -32.79 27.85
CA PHE A 1 7.38 -32.06 26.59
C PHE A 1 8.52 -32.68 25.80
N ILE A 2 9.61 -33.18 26.43
CA ILE A 2 10.76 -33.77 25.73
C ILE A 2 10.47 -35.14 25.07
N LEU A 3 9.77 -36.04 25.76
CA LEU A 3 9.49 -37.39 25.24
C LEU A 3 8.67 -37.40 23.92
N PRO A 4 7.61 -36.59 23.76
CA PRO A 4 6.89 -36.48 22.49
C PRO A 4 7.76 -36.01 21.32
N THR A 5 8.63 -35.01 21.51
CA THR A 5 9.45 -34.49 20.40
C THR A 5 10.41 -35.55 19.86
N ARG A 6 11.02 -36.32 20.74
CA ARG A 6 11.89 -37.46 20.37
C ARG A 6 11.14 -38.57 19.66
N ARG A 7 9.94 -38.92 20.13
CA ARG A 7 9.09 -39.95 19.50
C ARG A 7 8.68 -39.59 18.07
N PHE A 8 8.45 -38.31 17.79
CA PHE A 8 7.96 -37.83 16.50
C PHE A 8 9.04 -37.18 15.62
N GLY A 9 10.32 -37.22 16.04
CA GLY A 9 11.42 -36.62 15.28
C GLY A 9 11.31 -35.10 15.12
N VAL A 10 10.64 -34.41 16.04
CA VAL A 10 10.49 -32.95 16.00
C VAL A 10 11.73 -32.32 16.66
N PRO A 11 12.46 -31.43 15.96
CA PRO A 11 13.59 -30.73 16.56
C PRO A 11 13.19 -29.96 17.82
N LEU A 12 13.98 -30.09 18.88
CA LEU A 12 13.78 -29.42 20.16
C LEU A 12 14.82 -28.30 20.32
N ILE A 13 14.34 -27.06 20.42
CA ILE A 13 15.16 -25.89 20.74
C ILE A 13 14.88 -25.47 22.20
N ALA A 14 15.91 -25.40 23.03
CA ALA A 14 15.82 -24.89 24.40
C ALA A 14 16.22 -23.42 24.47
N ILE A 15 15.46 -22.61 25.22
CA ILE A 15 15.80 -21.23 25.57
C ILE A 15 15.94 -21.19 27.09
N THR A 16 17.13 -20.86 27.58
CA THR A 16 17.42 -20.87 29.02
C THR A 16 18.64 -20.01 29.31
N SER A 17 18.75 -19.46 30.52
CA SER A 17 20.00 -18.84 31.00
C SER A 17 20.96 -19.85 31.63
N ASN A 18 20.49 -21.05 31.96
CA ASN A 18 21.29 -22.12 32.56
C ASN A 18 21.90 -23.00 31.47
N ASN A 19 23.22 -23.15 31.45
CA ASN A 19 23.94 -23.97 30.49
C ASN A 19 24.03 -25.46 30.87
N LYS A 20 23.38 -25.88 31.95
CA LYS A 20 23.36 -27.26 32.43
C LYS A 20 21.93 -27.73 32.72
N GLY A 21 21.74 -29.05 32.67
CA GLY A 21 20.51 -29.72 33.08
C GLY A 21 19.79 -30.42 31.93
N ILE A 22 18.77 -31.20 32.30
CA ILE A 22 18.07 -32.12 31.41
C ILE A 22 17.56 -31.44 30.14
N ILE A 23 17.06 -30.20 30.21
CA ILE A 23 16.53 -29.51 29.04
C ILE A 23 17.61 -29.17 28.00
N VAL A 24 18.82 -28.84 28.45
CA VAL A 24 19.97 -28.52 27.59
C VAL A 24 20.53 -29.81 26.99
N GLU A 25 20.67 -30.85 27.81
CA GLU A 25 21.18 -32.17 27.38
C GLU A 25 20.26 -32.85 26.38
N GLN A 26 18.96 -32.60 26.46
CA GLN A 26 17.96 -33.23 25.60
C GLN A 26 17.54 -32.36 24.41
N ALA A 27 18.00 -31.12 24.28
CA ALA A 27 17.69 -30.25 23.15
C ALA A 27 18.68 -30.47 21.99
N ASP A 28 18.20 -30.31 20.75
CA ASP A 28 19.05 -30.35 19.56
C ASP A 28 19.84 -29.03 19.39
N LEU A 29 19.27 -27.92 19.88
CA LEU A 29 19.91 -26.61 19.93
C LEU A 29 19.53 -25.91 21.22
N THR A 30 20.50 -25.25 21.86
CA THR A 30 20.25 -24.39 23.02
C THR A 30 20.60 -22.95 22.69
N LEU A 31 19.62 -22.06 22.84
CA LEU A 31 19.79 -20.62 22.82
C LEU A 31 20.00 -20.16 24.25
N LEU A 32 21.27 -19.97 24.61
CA LEU A 32 21.67 -19.58 25.95
C LEU A 32 21.49 -18.07 26.13
N LEU A 33 20.62 -17.69 27.06
CA LEU A 33 20.48 -16.31 27.52
C LEU A 33 21.58 -15.97 28.53
N PRO A 34 22.02 -14.71 28.61
CA PRO A 34 22.95 -14.29 29.65
C PRO A 34 22.34 -14.47 31.05
N GLN A 35 23.19 -14.79 32.02
CA GLN A 35 22.82 -14.69 33.42
C GLN A 35 22.73 -13.21 33.80
N ALA A 36 21.54 -12.77 34.16
CA ALA A 36 21.28 -11.40 34.57
C ALA A 36 20.34 -11.42 35.78
N GLU A 37 20.61 -10.56 36.76
CA GLU A 37 19.76 -10.45 37.94
C GLU A 37 18.39 -9.87 37.58
N GLU A 38 17.37 -10.30 38.32
CA GLU A 38 16.04 -9.74 38.21
C GLU A 38 16.02 -8.33 38.81
N ALA A 39 15.46 -7.38 38.06
CA ALA A 39 15.25 -6.02 38.56
C ALA A 39 14.23 -5.96 39.71
N CYS A 40 13.38 -6.97 39.86
CA CYS A 40 12.48 -7.11 41.00
C CYS A 40 13.29 -7.24 42.31
N PRO A 41 13.15 -6.30 43.27
CA PRO A 41 13.93 -6.35 44.51
C PRO A 41 13.70 -7.59 45.37
N MET A 42 12.53 -8.22 45.22
CA MET A 42 12.16 -9.45 45.93
C MET A 42 12.57 -10.72 45.17
N GLY A 43 13.04 -10.62 43.93
CA GLY A 43 13.41 -11.76 43.07
C GLY A 43 12.23 -12.66 42.67
N LEU A 44 10.98 -12.24 42.92
CA LEU A 44 9.78 -13.06 42.68
C LEU A 44 9.20 -12.89 41.28
N ALA A 45 9.28 -11.66 40.74
CA ALA A 45 8.70 -11.34 39.45
C ALA A 45 9.75 -11.47 38.35
N PRO A 46 9.43 -12.17 37.24
CA PRO A 46 10.33 -12.22 36.10
C PRO A 46 10.26 -10.88 35.36
N THR A 47 11.32 -10.10 35.47
CA THR A 47 11.45 -8.72 34.98
C THR A 47 12.52 -8.65 33.90
N THR A 48 13.74 -8.99 34.25
CA THR A 48 14.89 -9.06 33.33
C THR A 48 14.73 -10.27 32.42
N SER A 49 14.36 -11.45 32.96
CA SER A 49 14.20 -12.66 32.17
C SER A 49 13.09 -12.57 31.10
N THR A 50 11.95 -11.96 31.41
CA THR A 50 10.87 -11.72 30.42
C THR A 50 11.34 -10.77 29.33
N THR A 51 12.04 -9.69 29.69
CA THR A 51 12.61 -8.74 28.73
C THR A 51 13.63 -9.41 27.81
N MET A 52 14.53 -10.24 28.35
CA MET A 52 15.51 -10.99 27.56
C MET A 52 14.83 -11.99 26.62
N ALA A 53 13.80 -12.69 27.08
CA ALA A 53 13.06 -13.65 26.26
C ALA A 53 12.31 -12.96 25.10
N MET A 54 11.69 -11.80 25.35
CA MET A 54 11.07 -10.97 24.32
C MET A 54 12.10 -10.52 23.27
N ALA A 55 13.23 -9.96 23.72
CA ALA A 55 14.29 -9.50 22.83
C ALA A 55 14.88 -10.64 21.97
N LEU A 56 15.03 -11.84 22.55
CA LEU A 56 15.44 -13.02 21.79
C LEU A 56 14.39 -13.41 20.75
N GLY A 57 13.11 -13.40 21.12
CA GLY A 57 11.99 -13.66 20.20
C GLY A 57 12.02 -12.72 18.99
N ASP A 58 12.15 -11.42 19.23
CA ASP A 58 12.26 -10.41 18.18
C ASP A 58 13.51 -10.63 17.31
N THR A 59 14.64 -10.98 17.93
CA THR A 59 15.89 -11.26 17.22
C THR A 59 15.73 -12.45 16.27
N ILE A 60 15.08 -13.53 16.72
CA ILE A 60 14.80 -14.70 15.87
C ILE A 60 13.86 -14.31 14.73
N ALA A 61 12.78 -13.58 15.03
CA ALA A 61 11.81 -13.17 14.02
C ALA A 61 12.47 -12.28 12.94
N ILE A 62 13.21 -11.24 13.34
CA ILE A 62 13.90 -10.32 12.43
C ILE A 62 15.01 -11.03 11.66
N GLY A 63 15.80 -11.87 12.34
CA GLY A 63 16.83 -12.66 11.70
C GLY A 63 16.28 -13.58 10.62
N LEU A 64 15.14 -14.22 10.89
CA LEU A 64 14.47 -15.09 9.92
C LEU A 64 13.84 -14.28 8.77
N MET A 65 13.21 -13.14 9.06
CA MET A 65 12.67 -12.24 8.03
C MET A 65 13.77 -11.81 7.06
N ASN A 66 14.93 -11.38 7.58
CA ASN A 66 16.08 -10.99 6.75
C ASN A 66 16.62 -12.17 5.94
N ARG A 67 16.78 -13.35 6.55
CA ARG A 67 17.31 -14.54 5.87
C ARG A 67 16.40 -15.04 4.76
N LEU A 68 15.08 -14.93 4.94
CA LEU A 68 14.10 -15.35 3.95
C LEU A 68 13.80 -14.27 2.90
N GLY A 69 14.38 -13.07 3.04
CA GLY A 69 14.07 -11.93 2.18
C GLY A 69 12.60 -11.50 2.29
N PHE A 70 12.01 -11.64 3.48
CA PHE A 70 10.60 -11.36 3.72
C PHE A 70 10.30 -9.88 3.45
N THR A 71 9.44 -9.60 2.46
CA THR A 71 9.16 -8.25 1.99
C THR A 71 7.91 -7.63 2.62
N ALA A 72 7.70 -6.33 2.39
CA ALA A 72 6.43 -5.70 2.72
C ALA A 72 5.25 -6.31 1.92
N ASP A 73 5.48 -6.66 0.65
CA ASP A 73 4.47 -7.32 -0.18
C ASP A 73 4.11 -8.73 0.37
N ASP A 74 5.10 -9.47 0.88
CA ASP A 74 4.89 -10.73 1.61
C ASP A 74 4.04 -10.54 2.88
N PHE A 75 4.30 -9.46 3.62
CA PHE A 75 3.53 -9.13 4.82
C PHE A 75 2.06 -8.88 4.45
N LYS A 76 1.81 -8.08 3.41
CA LYS A 76 0.46 -7.78 2.90
C LYS A 76 -0.27 -9.06 2.47
N LEU A 77 0.38 -9.95 1.73
CA LEU A 77 -0.22 -11.20 1.24
C LEU A 77 -0.67 -12.10 2.40
N ARG A 78 0.10 -12.17 3.49
CA ARG A 78 -0.20 -13.00 4.66
C ARG A 78 -1.11 -12.32 5.68
N HIS A 79 -1.31 -11.01 5.59
CA HIS A 79 -2.12 -10.22 6.52
C HIS A 79 -3.07 -9.22 5.81
N PRO A 80 -3.88 -9.66 4.83
CA PRO A 80 -4.66 -8.74 4.00
C PRO A 80 -5.74 -7.97 4.78
N GLY A 81 -6.26 -8.54 5.86
CA GLY A 81 -7.27 -7.89 6.72
C GLY A 81 -6.70 -6.95 7.79
N GLY A 82 -5.39 -6.97 8.02
CA GLY A 82 -4.74 -6.17 9.07
C GLY A 82 -4.50 -4.72 8.65
N GLN A 83 -4.51 -3.79 9.59
CA GLN A 83 -4.22 -2.36 9.32
C GLN A 83 -2.87 -2.16 8.63
N LEU A 84 -1.85 -2.92 9.01
CA LEU A 84 -0.53 -2.89 8.37
C LEU A 84 -0.57 -3.35 6.91
N GLY A 85 -1.34 -4.41 6.60
CA GLY A 85 -1.52 -4.88 5.22
C GLY A 85 -2.24 -3.84 4.36
N LYS A 86 -3.25 -3.15 4.92
CA LYS A 86 -3.95 -2.06 4.25
C LYS A 86 -3.05 -0.85 3.98
N ARG A 87 -2.13 -0.52 4.89
CA ARG A 87 -1.12 0.55 4.69
C ARG A 87 -0.16 0.26 3.53
N LEU A 88 -0.06 -0.99 3.09
CA LEU A 88 0.81 -1.43 2.00
C LEU A 88 0.05 -1.61 0.67
N LEU A 89 -1.22 -1.21 0.60
CA LEU A 89 -1.97 -1.17 -0.67
C LEU A 89 -1.32 -0.17 -1.62
N LYS A 90 -1.03 -0.60 -2.85
CA LYS A 90 -0.54 0.25 -3.92
C LYS A 90 -1.72 0.74 -4.75
N VAL A 91 -1.55 1.89 -5.40
CA VAL A 91 -2.55 2.45 -6.33
C VAL A 91 -2.91 1.45 -7.42
N SER A 92 -1.93 0.73 -7.96
CA SER A 92 -2.14 -0.30 -9.00
C SER A 92 -3.10 -1.40 -8.59
N ASP A 93 -3.27 -1.65 -7.28
CA ASP A 93 -4.13 -2.73 -6.78
C ASP A 93 -5.62 -2.37 -6.82
N ILE A 94 -5.95 -1.07 -6.85
CA ILE A 94 -7.32 -0.55 -6.70
C ILE A 94 -7.71 0.47 -7.77
N MET A 95 -6.79 0.85 -8.66
CA MET A 95 -7.09 1.75 -9.78
C MET A 95 -7.94 1.06 -10.85
N HIS A 96 -8.72 1.86 -11.58
CA HIS A 96 -9.44 1.45 -12.77
C HIS A 96 -8.52 1.56 -14.00
N THR A 97 -8.64 0.60 -14.93
CA THR A 97 -7.73 0.47 -16.08
C THR A 97 -8.48 0.24 -17.40
N GLY A 98 -7.75 0.29 -18.52
CA GLY A 98 -8.29 -0.03 -19.84
C GLY A 98 -9.41 0.92 -20.26
N SER A 99 -10.54 0.36 -20.72
CA SER A 99 -11.67 1.13 -21.21
C SER A 99 -12.42 1.93 -20.14
N ALA A 100 -12.11 1.73 -18.86
CA ALA A 100 -12.67 2.55 -17.77
C ALA A 100 -12.01 3.93 -17.69
N ILE A 101 -10.79 4.10 -18.22
CA ILE A 101 -10.06 5.37 -18.15
C ILE A 101 -10.68 6.36 -19.15
N PRO A 102 -11.20 7.52 -18.71
CA PRO A 102 -11.68 8.55 -19.62
C PRO A 102 -10.47 9.25 -20.27
N LEU A 103 -10.32 9.09 -21.58
CA LEU A 103 -9.22 9.66 -22.38
C LEU A 103 -9.76 10.36 -23.64
N SER A 104 -9.12 11.46 -24.04
CA SER A 104 -9.36 12.17 -25.31
C SER A 104 -8.04 12.64 -25.91
N SER A 105 -7.97 12.74 -27.23
CA SER A 105 -6.78 13.27 -27.93
C SER A 105 -6.65 14.80 -27.79
N GLY A 106 -7.73 15.47 -27.39
CA GLY A 106 -7.83 16.92 -27.29
C GLY A 106 -8.31 17.59 -28.58
N SER A 107 -8.28 16.86 -29.71
CA SER A 107 -8.72 17.36 -31.01
C SER A 107 -10.23 17.26 -31.22
N GLU A 108 -10.93 16.47 -30.42
CA GLU A 108 -12.38 16.34 -30.46
C GLU A 108 -13.07 17.60 -29.93
N LEU A 109 -14.31 17.84 -30.37
CA LEU A 109 -15.13 18.91 -29.83
C LEU A 109 -15.67 18.52 -28.45
N MET A 110 -15.92 19.51 -27.60
CA MET A 110 -16.52 19.26 -26.28
C MET A 110 -17.88 18.56 -26.34
N SER A 111 -18.65 18.75 -27.42
CA SER A 111 -19.89 18.00 -27.67
C SER A 111 -19.70 16.49 -27.77
N GLU A 112 -18.51 16.04 -28.16
CA GLU A 112 -18.14 14.62 -28.29
C GLU A 112 -17.46 14.10 -27.02
N VAL A 113 -16.75 14.97 -26.30
CA VAL A 113 -16.02 14.63 -25.07
C VAL A 113 -16.92 14.52 -23.84
N ILE A 114 -17.94 15.37 -23.71
CA ILE A 114 -18.86 15.36 -22.55
C ILE A 114 -19.61 14.01 -22.39
N PRO A 115 -20.13 13.38 -23.47
CA PRO A 115 -20.70 12.04 -23.38
C PRO A 115 -19.70 10.99 -22.85
N GLU A 116 -18.44 11.04 -23.28
CA GLU A 116 -17.40 10.12 -22.82
C GLU A 116 -17.12 10.30 -21.32
N MET A 117 -16.95 11.55 -20.86
CA MET A 117 -16.82 11.88 -19.43
C MET A 117 -17.96 11.29 -18.59
N THR A 118 -19.19 11.47 -19.08
CA THR A 118 -20.40 10.98 -18.42
C THR A 118 -20.43 9.45 -18.39
N ALA A 119 -20.10 8.79 -19.50
CA ALA A 119 -20.10 7.34 -19.61
C ALA A 119 -19.13 6.67 -18.64
N LYS A 120 -17.98 7.29 -18.34
CA LYS A 120 -16.99 6.74 -17.39
C LYS A 120 -17.26 7.10 -15.94
N SER A 121 -18.19 8.02 -15.66
CA SER A 121 -18.64 8.36 -14.30
C SER A 121 -17.55 8.82 -13.30
N PHE A 122 -16.43 9.34 -13.80
CA PHE A 122 -15.37 9.94 -12.96
C PHE A 122 -15.45 11.48 -12.88
N GLY A 123 -16.35 12.11 -13.63
CA GLY A 123 -16.50 13.58 -13.67
C GLY A 123 -15.25 14.32 -14.19
N CYS A 124 -14.35 13.60 -14.86
CA CYS A 124 -13.15 14.13 -15.49
C CYS A 124 -12.70 13.28 -16.68
N ILE A 125 -11.88 13.86 -17.55
CA ILE A 125 -11.22 13.20 -18.68
C ILE A 125 -9.79 13.72 -18.83
N ALA A 126 -8.85 12.83 -19.11
CA ALA A 126 -7.47 13.20 -19.41
C ALA A 126 -7.30 13.45 -20.90
N ILE A 127 -6.64 14.55 -21.23
CA ILE A 127 -6.17 14.85 -22.58
C ILE A 127 -4.78 14.27 -22.73
N VAL A 128 -4.59 13.40 -23.72
CA VAL A 128 -3.32 12.68 -23.96
C VAL A 128 -2.76 12.97 -25.35
N ASP A 129 -1.44 12.89 -25.48
CA ASP A 129 -0.79 12.91 -26.80
C ASP A 129 -0.86 11.55 -27.50
N ASN A 130 -0.32 11.49 -28.72
CA ASN A 130 -0.27 10.26 -29.52
C ASN A 130 0.55 9.12 -28.87
N ALA A 131 1.41 9.42 -27.89
CA ALA A 131 2.15 8.44 -27.12
C ALA A 131 1.40 8.00 -25.84
N GLY A 132 0.20 8.54 -25.59
CA GLY A 132 -0.61 8.31 -24.40
C GLY A 132 -0.14 9.10 -23.18
N LYS A 133 0.72 10.12 -23.36
CA LYS A 133 1.20 10.96 -22.26
C LYS A 133 0.18 12.04 -21.94
N ILE A 134 -0.09 12.22 -20.66
CA ILE A 134 -1.03 13.22 -20.18
C ILE A 134 -0.52 14.63 -20.45
N ARG A 135 -1.38 15.45 -21.07
CA ARG A 135 -1.15 16.87 -21.36
C ARG A 135 -2.03 17.77 -20.51
N GLY A 136 -3.27 17.35 -20.26
CA GLY A 136 -4.27 18.14 -19.55
C GLY A 136 -5.38 17.30 -18.93
N ILE A 137 -6.24 17.96 -18.19
CA ILE A 137 -7.46 17.40 -17.62
C ILE A 137 -8.63 18.36 -17.88
N ILE A 138 -9.82 17.80 -18.08
CA ILE A 138 -11.08 18.53 -18.03
C ILE A 138 -11.94 17.89 -16.94
N THR A 139 -12.57 18.70 -16.11
CA THR A 139 -13.43 18.26 -15.00
C THR A 139 -14.85 18.85 -15.14
N ASP A 140 -15.83 18.28 -14.44
CA ASP A 140 -17.17 18.87 -14.35
C ASP A 140 -17.14 20.32 -13.83
N GLY A 141 -16.15 20.65 -12.98
CA GLY A 141 -15.90 22.01 -12.52
C GLY A 141 -15.46 22.96 -13.64
N ASP A 142 -14.74 22.47 -14.65
CA ASP A 142 -14.40 23.24 -15.85
C ASP A 142 -15.62 23.45 -16.75
N LEU A 143 -16.43 22.40 -16.93
CA LEU A 143 -17.69 22.50 -17.68
C LEU A 143 -18.60 23.56 -17.07
N ARG A 144 -18.83 23.49 -15.75
CA ARG A 144 -19.66 24.46 -15.02
C ARG A 144 -19.16 25.90 -15.16
N ARG A 145 -17.83 26.10 -15.20
CA ARG A 145 -17.22 27.44 -15.35
C ARG A 145 -17.36 28.03 -16.75
N HIS A 146 -17.53 27.20 -17.78
CA HIS A 146 -17.52 27.64 -19.19
C HIS A 146 -18.85 27.37 -19.92
N MET A 147 -19.90 26.92 -19.23
CA MET A 147 -21.20 26.52 -19.82
C MET A 147 -21.92 27.61 -20.64
N GLY A 148 -21.56 28.89 -20.51
CA GLY A 148 -22.11 30.00 -21.30
C GLY A 148 -21.38 30.32 -22.61
N ASP A 149 -20.14 29.84 -22.79
CA ASP A 149 -19.21 30.36 -23.81
C ASP A 149 -19.17 29.51 -25.09
N SER A 150 -20.33 29.03 -25.55
CA SER A 150 -20.41 28.08 -26.70
C SER A 150 -19.42 26.90 -26.56
N ILE A 151 -19.19 26.43 -25.33
CA ILE A 151 -18.16 25.44 -24.99
C ILE A 151 -18.23 24.19 -25.86
N LEU A 152 -19.43 23.77 -26.26
CA LEU A 152 -19.69 22.61 -27.11
C LEU A 152 -18.96 22.67 -28.46
N ALA A 153 -18.72 23.87 -28.98
CA ALA A 153 -18.04 24.09 -30.26
C ALA A 153 -16.51 24.30 -30.12
N ARG A 154 -15.97 24.24 -28.90
CA ARG A 154 -14.53 24.35 -28.65
C ARG A 154 -13.88 22.97 -28.67
N HIS A 155 -12.62 22.94 -29.08
CA HIS A 155 -11.80 21.74 -28.96
C HIS A 155 -11.42 21.50 -27.50
N ALA A 156 -11.34 20.24 -27.09
CA ALA A 156 -11.04 19.86 -25.73
C ALA A 156 -9.68 20.39 -25.23
N GLU A 157 -8.66 20.45 -26.09
CA GLU A 157 -7.35 21.04 -25.74
C GLU A 157 -7.41 22.53 -25.40
N GLN A 158 -8.45 23.25 -25.86
CA GLN A 158 -8.63 24.67 -25.58
C GLN A 158 -9.30 24.90 -24.21
N VAL A 159 -9.95 23.88 -23.67
CA VAL A 159 -10.70 23.93 -22.40
C VAL A 159 -9.90 23.31 -21.25
N MET A 160 -9.00 22.38 -21.56
CA MET A 160 -8.23 21.64 -20.55
C MET A 160 -7.39 22.53 -19.64
N THR A 161 -7.26 22.11 -18.39
CA THR A 161 -6.20 22.59 -17.50
C THR A 161 -4.92 21.80 -17.79
N PRO A 162 -3.80 22.45 -18.15
CA PRO A 162 -2.55 21.75 -18.45
C PRO A 162 -1.86 21.21 -17.20
N ASN A 163 -1.00 20.21 -17.37
CA ASN A 163 -0.16 19.62 -16.30
C ASN A 163 -0.96 19.17 -15.05
N PRO A 164 -1.93 18.26 -15.21
CA PRO A 164 -2.71 17.77 -14.09
C PRO A 164 -1.83 17.00 -13.10
N LYS A 165 -2.28 16.94 -11.84
CA LYS A 165 -1.66 16.07 -10.85
C LYS A 165 -1.88 14.61 -11.24
N THR A 166 -0.83 13.80 -11.06
CA THR A 166 -0.85 12.36 -11.32
C THR A 166 -0.12 11.62 -10.20
N ILE A 167 -0.41 10.34 -10.07
CA ILE A 167 0.30 9.45 -9.15
C ILE A 167 0.90 8.25 -9.88
N ARG A 168 1.98 7.69 -9.34
CA ARG A 168 2.61 6.48 -9.90
C ARG A 168 1.80 5.24 -9.50
N PRO A 169 1.74 4.20 -10.35
CA PRO A 169 1.02 2.96 -10.02
C PRO A 169 1.59 2.26 -8.77
N THR A 170 2.90 2.40 -8.53
CA THR A 170 3.59 1.79 -7.39
C THR A 170 3.47 2.58 -6.09
N ALA A 171 2.89 3.78 -6.12
CA ALA A 171 2.69 4.59 -4.93
C ALA A 171 1.68 3.91 -3.99
N LEU A 172 1.74 4.21 -2.70
CA LEU A 172 0.75 3.72 -1.75
C LEU A 172 -0.61 4.40 -1.98
N ALA A 173 -1.69 3.67 -1.76
CA ALA A 173 -3.05 4.21 -1.83
C ALA A 173 -3.26 5.37 -0.82
N SER A 174 -2.57 5.34 0.33
CA SER A 174 -2.57 6.44 1.30
C SER A 174 -1.94 7.72 0.74
N GLU A 175 -0.90 7.60 -0.09
CA GLU A 175 -0.31 8.75 -0.80
C GLU A 175 -1.31 9.34 -1.82
N ALA A 176 -2.14 8.49 -2.45
CA ALA A 176 -3.20 8.94 -3.34
C ALA A 176 -4.26 9.75 -2.59
N VAL A 177 -4.72 9.25 -1.44
CA VAL A 177 -5.69 9.94 -0.57
C VAL A 177 -5.13 11.28 -0.08
N LEU A 178 -3.87 11.31 0.36
CA LEU A 178 -3.19 12.53 0.78
C LEU A 178 -3.12 13.55 -0.37
N THR A 179 -2.70 13.12 -1.56
CA THR A 179 -2.63 13.98 -2.75
C THR A 179 -4.02 14.54 -3.11
N MET A 180 -5.06 13.71 -3.06
CA MET A 180 -6.45 14.10 -3.31
C MET A 180 -6.93 15.16 -2.31
N ASN A 181 -6.69 14.95 -1.02
CA ASN A 181 -7.07 15.87 0.05
C ASN A 181 -6.37 17.23 -0.05
N GLU A 182 -5.04 17.23 -0.22
CA GLU A 182 -4.24 18.47 -0.35
C GLU A 182 -4.62 19.28 -1.60
N SER A 183 -5.10 18.60 -2.64
CA SER A 183 -5.47 19.22 -3.90
C SER A 183 -6.95 19.53 -4.01
N HIS A 184 -7.75 19.14 -3.02
CA HIS A 184 -9.22 19.19 -3.04
C HIS A 184 -9.83 18.55 -4.31
N ILE A 185 -9.31 17.40 -4.73
CA ILE A 185 -9.80 16.60 -5.86
C ILE A 185 -10.21 15.21 -5.39
N THR A 186 -11.18 14.59 -6.07
CA THR A 186 -11.67 13.24 -5.75
C THR A 186 -11.16 12.16 -6.69
N ASN A 187 -10.49 12.55 -7.78
CA ASN A 187 -9.98 11.69 -8.82
C ASN A 187 -8.52 12.01 -9.10
N LEU A 188 -7.73 10.98 -9.39
CA LEU A 188 -6.32 11.13 -9.76
C LEU A 188 -5.98 10.17 -10.88
N PHE A 189 -5.40 10.70 -11.96
CA PHE A 189 -4.88 9.86 -13.02
C PHE A 189 -3.58 9.18 -12.56
N VAL A 190 -3.47 7.90 -12.87
CA VAL A 190 -2.30 7.08 -12.59
C VAL A 190 -1.44 7.07 -13.83
N ALA A 191 -0.18 7.49 -13.70
CA ALA A 191 0.74 7.63 -14.81
C ALA A 191 2.13 7.07 -14.48
N GLU A 192 2.73 6.42 -15.47
CA GLU A 192 4.12 5.96 -15.47
C GLU A 192 4.86 6.70 -16.59
N ASP A 193 5.90 7.46 -16.27
CA ASP A 193 6.61 8.34 -17.22
C ASP A 193 5.67 9.26 -18.03
N LYS A 194 4.67 9.82 -17.35
CA LYS A 194 3.53 10.62 -17.88
C LYS A 194 2.53 9.85 -18.74
N LYS A 195 2.78 8.60 -19.08
CA LYS A 195 1.82 7.77 -19.82
C LYS A 195 0.69 7.34 -18.87
N VAL A 196 -0.55 7.62 -19.25
CA VAL A 196 -1.71 7.25 -18.42
C VAL A 196 -1.89 5.72 -18.46
N VAL A 197 -1.94 5.11 -17.29
CA VAL A 197 -2.12 3.65 -17.11
C VAL A 197 -3.36 3.32 -16.27
N GLY A 198 -3.96 4.30 -15.60
CA GLY A 198 -5.17 4.11 -14.81
C GLY A 198 -5.78 5.41 -14.30
N ILE A 199 -6.87 5.28 -13.57
CA ILE A 199 -7.50 6.34 -12.78
C ILE A 199 -7.96 5.76 -11.45
N ILE A 200 -7.85 6.53 -10.38
CA ILE A 200 -8.31 6.14 -9.04
C ILE A 200 -9.22 7.22 -8.46
N HIS A 201 -10.33 6.79 -7.85
CA HIS A 201 -11.27 7.64 -7.15
C HIS A 201 -11.11 7.49 -5.63
N ILE A 202 -11.34 8.56 -4.86
CA ILE A 202 -11.20 8.53 -3.39
C ILE A 202 -12.04 7.44 -2.72
N HIS A 203 -13.23 7.17 -3.24
CA HIS A 203 -14.09 6.07 -2.78
C HIS A 203 -13.50 4.67 -3.01
N ASP A 204 -12.62 4.46 -3.99
CA ASP A 204 -11.91 3.19 -4.16
C ASP A 204 -10.97 2.97 -2.96
N CYS A 205 -10.24 4.02 -2.55
CA CYS A 205 -9.38 3.99 -1.37
C CYS A 205 -10.17 3.73 -0.08
N LEU A 206 -11.28 4.44 0.13
CA LEU A 206 -12.12 4.28 1.32
C LEU A 206 -12.73 2.88 1.41
N ARG A 207 -13.20 2.31 0.28
CA ARG A 207 -13.71 0.93 0.23
C ARG A 207 -12.62 -0.10 0.51
N ALA A 208 -11.38 0.19 0.11
CA ALA A 208 -10.22 -0.63 0.45
C ALA A 208 -9.76 -0.47 1.92
N GLY A 209 -10.39 0.44 2.67
CA GLY A 209 -10.08 0.71 4.08
C GLY A 209 -8.80 1.52 4.27
N VAL A 210 -8.49 2.39 3.31
CA VAL A 210 -7.42 3.39 3.38
C VAL A 210 -8.05 4.70 3.86
N GLU A 211 -7.51 5.25 4.95
CA GLU A 211 -7.96 6.50 5.59
C GLU A 211 -6.84 7.55 5.57
#